data_AF-A0A9Q3JDW6-F1
#
_entry.id   AF-A0A9Q3JDW6-F1
#
_cell.length_a   1.000
_cell.length_b   1.000
_cell.length_c   1.000
_cell.angle_alpha   90.00
_cell.angle_beta   90.00
_cell.angle_gamma   90.00
#
_symmetry.space_group_name_H-M   'P 1'
#
loop_
_entity.id
_entity.type
_entity.pdbx_description
1 polymer ?
#
loop_
_entity_poly.entity_id
_entity_poly.type
_entity_poly.pdbx_seq_one_letter_code
_entity_poly.pdbx_strand_id
1 'polypeptide(L)'
;MINIQEPSRPWEIVHMDWLTGLPPGGDRSYNACLVIVDRCSKTPIFLPCYKADTAMDTALLLWNRVISWTGIFTNIISDRDPKFISALWTNLHQLFGKKLSFYTAYHPQTDGLAEKMIKTLEDIVRRICAYGLEFKYWDGFTHDWCTLLPALELAYKTSVRFDYETISKNY
;
A
#
# COMPACT_ATOMS: atom_id res chain seq x y z
N MET A 1 -7.68 -21.64 16.54
CA MET A 1 -7.48 -20.45 15.69
C MET A 1 -6.14 -19.87 16.05
N ILE A 2 -5.18 -19.86 15.11
CA ILE A 2 -3.93 -19.13 15.32
C ILE A 2 -4.29 -17.65 15.06
N ASN A 3 -3.92 -16.77 15.99
CA ASN A 3 -4.15 -15.33 15.86
C ASN A 3 -2.91 -14.77 15.18
N ILE A 4 -3.04 -13.97 14.11
CA ILE A 4 -1.88 -13.22 13.62
C ILE A 4 -1.51 -12.26 14.74
N GLN A 5 -0.36 -12.48 15.38
CA GLN A 5 0.12 -11.64 16.47
C GLN A 5 0.12 -10.18 16.03
N GLU A 6 -0.31 -9.30 16.93
CA GLU A 6 -0.19 -7.86 16.70
C GLU A 6 1.29 -7.53 16.43
N PRO A 7 1.58 -6.81 15.33
CA PRO A 7 2.96 -6.45 15.00
C PRO A 7 3.58 -5.63 16.12
N SER A 8 4.84 -5.95 16.43
CA SER A 8 5.60 -5.29 17.49
C SER A 8 6.22 -3.97 17.01
N ARG A 9 6.40 -3.83 15.69
CA ARG A 9 7.01 -2.67 15.05
C ARG A 9 6.23 -2.26 13.78
N PRO A 10 6.23 -0.97 13.42
CA PRO A 10 5.75 -0.51 12.12
C PRO A 10 6.41 -1.28 10.97
N TRP A 11 5.63 -1.55 9.93
CA TRP A 11 6.06 -2.23 8.70
C TRP A 11 6.49 -3.69 8.88
N GLU A 12 6.13 -4.31 9.99
CA GLU A 12 6.37 -5.74 10.18
C GLU A 12 5.37 -6.57 9.36
N ILE A 13 4.09 -6.24 9.47
CA ILE A 13 3.00 -6.91 8.76
C ILE A 13 2.29 -5.87 7.90
N VAL A 14 2.20 -6.14 6.59
CA VAL A 14 1.52 -5.26 5.65
C VAL A 14 0.34 -5.95 5.00
N HIS A 15 -0.73 -5.20 4.79
CA HIS A 15 -1.83 -5.59 3.92
C HIS A 15 -1.61 -4.96 2.54
N MET A 16 -1.82 -5.74 1.48
CA MET A 16 -1.59 -5.31 0.12
C MET A 16 -2.78 -5.67 -0.78
N ASP A 17 -3.22 -4.70 -1.57
CA ASP A 17 -4.23 -4.93 -2.61
C ASP A 17 -3.96 -4.09 -3.88
N TRP A 18 -4.51 -4.55 -5.01
CA TRP A 18 -4.34 -3.93 -6.31
C TRP A 18 -5.65 -3.37 -6.81
N LEU A 19 -5.72 -2.04 -6.78
CA LEU A 19 -6.77 -1.28 -7.39
C LEU A 19 -6.56 -1.20 -8.90
N THR A 20 -7.25 -2.04 -9.66
CA THR A 20 -7.13 -2.09 -11.13
C THR A 20 -8.30 -1.44 -11.86
N GLY A 21 -8.12 -1.19 -13.16
CA GLY A 21 -9.14 -0.59 -14.02
C GLY A 21 -9.29 0.91 -13.82
N LEU A 22 -8.21 1.57 -13.39
CA LEU A 22 -8.16 3.03 -13.28
C LEU A 22 -7.93 3.65 -14.67
N PRO A 23 -8.41 4.88 -14.91
CA PRO A 23 -8.03 5.61 -16.12
C PRO A 23 -6.51 5.83 -16.16
N PRO A 24 -5.89 5.87 -17.35
CA PRO A 24 -4.47 6.20 -17.48
C PRO A 24 -4.14 7.50 -16.75
N GLY A 25 -3.15 7.46 -15.87
CA GLY A 25 -2.69 8.62 -15.10
C GLY A 25 -1.17 8.69 -14.96
N GLY A 26 -0.67 9.87 -14.62
CA GLY A 26 0.73 10.24 -14.57
C GLY A 26 1.38 10.34 -15.95
N ASP A 27 2.62 10.81 -15.94
CA ASP A 27 3.50 10.86 -17.11
C ASP A 27 3.72 9.48 -17.78
N ARG A 28 3.58 8.40 -17.00
CA ARG A 28 3.74 7.02 -17.49
C ARG A 28 2.44 6.28 -17.79
N SER A 29 1.28 6.94 -17.74
CA SER A 29 -0.02 6.31 -18.05
C SER A 29 -0.32 5.05 -17.23
N TYR A 30 -0.06 5.10 -15.92
CA TYR A 30 -0.43 4.05 -14.97
C TYR A 30 -1.93 3.77 -15.01
N ASN A 31 -2.30 2.50 -14.90
CA ASN A 31 -3.70 2.05 -14.99
C ASN A 31 -4.16 1.21 -13.79
N ALA A 32 -3.32 1.13 -12.77
CA ALA A 32 -3.61 0.50 -11.49
C ALA A 32 -2.86 1.23 -10.37
N CYS A 33 -3.28 0.97 -9.14
CA CYS A 33 -2.61 1.43 -7.94
C CYS A 33 -2.43 0.26 -6.97
N LEU A 34 -1.22 0.04 -6.49
CA LEU A 34 -0.95 -0.85 -5.38
C LEU A 34 -1.17 -0.09 -4.08
N VAL A 35 -2.11 -0.56 -3.25
CA VAL A 35 -2.41 -0.02 -1.93
C VAL A 35 -1.72 -0.90 -0.89
N ILE A 36 -0.93 -0.29 -0.03
CA ILE A 36 -0.21 -0.98 1.04
C ILE A 36 -0.59 -0.32 2.35
N VAL A 37 -0.98 -1.10 3.35
CA VAL A 37 -1.32 -0.61 4.67
C VAL A 37 -0.47 -1.32 5.71
N ASP A 38 0.30 -0.55 6.48
CA ASP A 38 0.98 -1.07 7.66
C ASP A 38 -0.04 -1.44 8.73
N ARG A 39 -0.01 -2.70 9.19
CA ARG A 39 -0.95 -3.17 10.22
C ARG A 39 -0.72 -2.49 11.57
N CYS A 40 0.51 -2.12 11.92
CA CYS A 40 0.83 -1.50 13.22
C CYS A 40 0.35 -0.05 13.28
N SER A 41 0.88 0.80 12.41
CA SER A 41 0.59 2.24 12.42
C SER A 41 -0.70 2.62 11.69
N LYS A 42 -1.34 1.68 10.99
CA LYS A 42 -2.44 1.94 10.05
C LYS A 42 -2.05 2.98 9.01
N THR A 43 -0.77 3.07 8.62
CA THR A 43 -0.35 4.05 7.61
C THR A 43 -0.48 3.47 6.22
N PRO A 44 -1.19 4.13 5.29
CA PRO A 44 -1.25 3.71 3.91
C PRO A 44 -0.09 4.27 3.07
N ILE A 45 0.28 3.52 2.05
CA ILE A 45 1.11 3.92 0.92
C ILE A 45 0.36 3.57 -0.36
N PHE A 46 0.37 4.48 -1.32
CA PHE A 46 -0.18 4.27 -2.65
C PHE A 46 0.92 4.32 -3.69
N LEU A 47 1.03 3.27 -4.50
CA LEU A 47 2.02 3.19 -5.56
C LEU A 47 1.31 3.05 -6.91
N PRO A 48 1.38 4.07 -7.79
CA PRO A 48 0.96 3.91 -9.18
C PRO A 48 1.70 2.74 -9.82
N CYS A 49 0.96 1.90 -10.53
CA CYS A 49 1.47 0.68 -11.12
C CYS A 49 0.65 0.30 -12.35
N TYR A 50 0.96 -0.85 -12.94
CA TYR A 50 0.18 -1.38 -14.05
C TYR A 50 -0.54 -2.66 -13.64
N LYS A 51 -1.75 -2.85 -14.15
CA LYS A 51 -2.49 -4.11 -14.02
C LYS A 51 -1.68 -5.31 -14.53
N ALA A 52 -0.84 -5.08 -15.53
CA ALA A 52 0.02 -6.09 -16.14
C ALA A 52 1.33 -6.33 -15.38
N ASP A 53 1.61 -5.58 -14.31
CA ASP A 53 2.85 -5.74 -13.55
C ASP A 53 2.98 -7.18 -13.05
N THR A 54 4.14 -7.75 -13.33
CA THR A 54 4.50 -9.07 -12.85
C THR A 54 4.85 -9.02 -11.36
N ALA A 55 5.01 -10.19 -10.76
CA ALA A 55 5.53 -10.29 -9.41
C ALA A 55 6.94 -9.68 -9.27
N MET A 56 7.76 -9.68 -10.35
CA MET A 56 9.09 -9.07 -10.33
C MET A 56 9.01 -7.55 -10.39
N ASP A 57 8.16 -7.01 -11.27
CA ASP A 57 7.93 -5.55 -11.35
C ASP A 57 7.43 -5.01 -10.02
N THR A 58 6.51 -5.73 -9.39
CA THR A 58 6.02 -5.43 -8.04
C THR A 58 7.14 -5.50 -7.00
N ALA A 59 7.99 -6.53 -7.02
CA ALA A 59 9.10 -6.66 -6.07
C ALA A 59 10.07 -5.48 -6.17
N LEU A 60 10.43 -5.07 -7.40
CA LEU A 60 11.27 -3.90 -7.66
C LEU A 60 10.59 -2.61 -7.19
N LEU A 61 9.29 -2.46 -7.44
CA LEU A 61 8.51 -1.31 -6.99
C LEU A 61 8.51 -1.19 -5.45
N LEU A 62 8.23 -2.30 -4.74
CA LEU A 62 8.26 -2.34 -3.28
C LEU A 62 9.65 -2.04 -2.73
N TRP A 63 10.69 -2.66 -3.32
CA TRP A 63 12.08 -2.43 -2.92
C TRP A 63 12.45 -0.95 -3.01
N ASN A 64 12.20 -0.34 -4.17
CA ASN A 64 12.58 1.04 -4.43
C ASN A 64 11.80 2.04 -3.60
N ARG A 65 10.48 1.83 -3.43
CA ARG A 65 9.56 2.84 -2.90
C ARG A 65 9.18 2.68 -1.43
N VAL A 66 9.33 1.48 -0.86
CA VAL A 66 8.85 1.18 0.50
C VAL A 66 9.97 0.60 1.35
N ILE A 67 10.46 -0.58 0.97
CA ILE A 67 11.37 -1.34 1.82
C ILE A 67 12.70 -0.61 2.08
N SER A 68 13.17 0.17 1.10
CA SER A 68 14.41 0.96 1.22
C SER A 68 14.46 1.89 2.43
N TRP A 69 13.31 2.34 2.95
CA TRP A 69 13.23 3.24 4.11
C TRP A 69 12.40 2.68 5.28
N THR A 70 11.47 1.75 5.03
CA THR A 70 10.69 1.09 6.10
C THR A 70 11.43 -0.09 6.74
N GLY A 71 12.37 -0.67 6.02
CA GLY A 71 12.91 -1.99 6.32
C GLY A 71 12.01 -3.11 5.82
N ILE A 72 12.39 -4.34 6.18
CA ILE A 72 11.86 -5.56 5.58
C ILE A 72 10.60 -6.03 6.31
N PHE A 73 9.55 -6.31 5.52
CA PHE A 73 8.31 -6.92 6.00
C PHE A 73 8.56 -8.37 6.42
N THR A 74 7.98 -8.79 7.53
CA THR A 74 7.96 -10.21 7.92
C THR A 74 6.74 -10.92 7.36
N ASN A 75 5.64 -10.21 7.12
CA ASN A 75 4.43 -10.81 6.55
C ASN A 75 3.69 -9.89 5.56
N ILE A 76 3.13 -10.49 4.51
CA ILE A 76 2.28 -9.83 3.50
C ILE A 76 0.93 -10.54 3.51
N ILE A 77 -0.13 -9.79 3.77
CA ILE A 77 -1.51 -10.24 3.72
C ILE A 77 -2.14 -9.64 2.47
N SER A 78 -2.67 -10.49 1.59
CA SER A 78 -3.27 -10.04 0.33
C SER A 78 -4.28 -11.05 -0.19
N ASP A 79 -5.34 -10.54 -0.81
CA ASP A 79 -6.38 -11.33 -1.48
C ASP A 79 -6.02 -11.73 -2.92
N ARG A 80 -4.83 -11.32 -3.40
CA ARG A 80 -4.32 -11.73 -4.71
C ARG A 80 -4.00 -13.23 -4.73
N ASP A 81 -3.94 -13.81 -5.92
CA ASP A 81 -3.77 -15.25 -6.07
C ASP A 81 -2.47 -15.75 -5.39
N PRO A 82 -2.49 -16.91 -4.70
CA PRO A 82 -1.33 -17.40 -3.95
C PRO A 82 -0.08 -17.62 -4.80
N LYS A 83 -0.22 -17.88 -6.11
CA LYS A 83 0.94 -18.09 -6.99
C LYS A 83 1.67 -16.78 -7.22
N PHE A 84 0.94 -15.70 -7.45
CA PHE A 84 1.53 -14.36 -7.55
C PHE A 84 2.24 -13.97 -6.27
N ILE A 85 1.62 -14.15 -5.10
CA ILE A 85 2.23 -13.80 -3.81
C ILE A 85 3.48 -14.65 -3.54
N SER A 86 3.47 -15.94 -3.87
CA SER A 86 4.64 -16.81 -3.77
C SER A 86 5.79 -16.35 -4.69
N ALA A 87 5.47 -15.98 -5.94
CA ALA A 87 6.46 -15.43 -6.87
C ALA A 87 7.02 -14.09 -6.40
N LEU A 88 6.17 -13.21 -5.85
CA LEU A 88 6.57 -11.91 -5.29
C LEU A 88 7.56 -12.10 -4.15
N TRP A 89 7.26 -12.99 -3.20
CA TRP A 89 8.18 -13.35 -2.13
C TRP A 89 9.51 -13.86 -2.67
N THR A 90 9.47 -14.78 -3.63
CA THR A 90 10.67 -15.34 -4.26
C THR A 90 11.56 -14.26 -4.88
N ASN A 91 10.96 -13.32 -5.61
CA ASN A 91 11.69 -12.21 -6.24
C ASN A 91 12.26 -11.25 -5.20
N LEU A 92 11.49 -10.91 -4.16
CA LEU A 92 11.96 -10.12 -3.03
C LEU A 92 13.19 -10.79 -2.39
N HIS A 93 13.11 -12.07 -2.02
CA HIS A 93 14.24 -12.84 -1.48
C HIS A 93 15.49 -12.79 -2.37
N GLN A 94 15.32 -12.85 -3.69
CA GLN A 94 16.44 -12.76 -4.63
C GLN A 94 17.07 -11.36 -4.62
N LEU A 95 16.26 -10.29 -4.58
CA LEU A 95 16.73 -8.90 -4.50
C LEU A 95 17.51 -8.63 -3.20
N PHE A 96 17.07 -9.21 -2.09
CA PHE A 96 17.71 -9.05 -0.78
C PHE A 96 18.98 -9.90 -0.58
N GLY A 97 19.20 -10.90 -1.43
CA GLY A 97 20.21 -11.93 -1.23
C GLY A 97 19.78 -13.01 -0.24
N LYS A 98 20.33 -14.23 -0.43
CA LYS A 98 19.94 -15.48 0.27
C LYS A 98 20.07 -15.49 1.82
N LYS A 99 20.41 -14.37 2.47
CA LYS A 99 20.67 -14.29 3.92
C LYS A 99 19.50 -13.75 4.75
N LEU A 100 18.43 -13.27 4.12
CA LEU A 100 17.27 -12.79 4.84
C LEU A 100 16.24 -13.91 4.97
N SER A 101 16.10 -14.42 6.19
CA SER A 101 15.07 -15.37 6.58
C SER A 101 13.76 -14.61 6.70
N PHE A 102 12.95 -14.64 5.64
CA PHE A 102 11.57 -14.17 5.75
C PHE A 102 10.76 -15.23 6.47
N TYR A 103 10.00 -14.82 7.47
CA TYR A 103 8.98 -15.66 8.07
C TYR A 103 7.76 -15.66 7.13
N THR A 104 7.87 -16.37 6.01
CA THR A 104 6.74 -16.49 5.08
C THR A 104 5.62 -17.23 5.78
N ALA A 105 4.46 -16.58 5.91
CA ALA A 105 3.22 -17.31 5.93
C ALA A 105 2.12 -16.44 5.35
N TYR A 106 1.77 -16.77 4.11
CA TYR A 106 0.44 -16.52 3.58
C TYR A 106 -0.58 -17.01 4.62
N HIS A 107 -1.20 -16.05 5.33
CA HIS A 107 -2.26 -16.31 6.28
C HIS A 107 -3.52 -15.70 5.70
N PRO A 108 -4.41 -16.51 5.08
CA PRO A 108 -5.70 -16.04 4.55
C PRO A 108 -6.71 -15.73 5.66
N GLN A 109 -6.24 -15.22 6.81
CA GLN A 109 -7.08 -14.93 7.95
C GLN A 109 -7.45 -13.46 7.93
N THR A 110 -8.77 -13.23 7.93
CA THR A 110 -9.41 -11.94 7.75
C THR A 110 -9.09 -10.99 8.91
N ASP A 111 -8.20 -10.02 8.67
CA ASP A 111 -8.12 -8.82 9.50
C ASP A 111 -9.18 -7.85 8.99
N GLY A 112 -10.42 -8.04 9.46
CA GLY A 112 -11.57 -7.29 8.99
C GLY A 112 -11.47 -5.77 9.19
N LEU A 113 -10.54 -5.28 10.01
CA LEU A 113 -10.25 -3.85 10.14
C LEU A 113 -9.37 -3.38 8.98
N ALA A 114 -8.28 -4.09 8.70
CA ALA A 114 -7.39 -3.76 7.58
C ALA A 114 -8.11 -3.88 6.22
N GLU A 115 -8.95 -4.89 6.03
CA GLU A 115 -9.77 -5.05 4.83
C GLU A 115 -10.74 -3.87 4.62
N LYS A 116 -11.44 -3.45 5.68
CA LYS A 116 -12.34 -2.27 5.60
C LYS A 116 -11.56 -1.00 5.28
N MET A 117 -10.37 -0.86 5.86
CA MET A 117 -9.50 0.27 5.59
C MET A 117 -9.05 0.30 4.13
N ILE A 118 -8.51 -0.81 3.59
CA ILE A 118 -8.11 -0.89 2.19
C ILE A 118 -9.28 -0.56 1.27
N LYS A 119 -10.46 -1.14 1.49
CA LYS A 119 -11.67 -0.83 0.70
C LYS A 119 -12.03 0.66 0.72
N THR A 120 -11.96 1.30 1.90
CA THR A 120 -12.21 2.73 2.03
C THR A 120 -11.21 3.56 1.22
N LEU A 121 -9.93 3.20 1.27
CA LEU A 121 -8.87 3.88 0.53
C LEU A 121 -9.02 3.69 -0.98
N GLU A 122 -9.36 2.48 -1.42
CA GLU A 122 -9.64 2.18 -2.83
C GLU A 122 -10.81 3.01 -3.36
N ASP A 123 -11.90 3.10 -2.59
CA ASP A 123 -13.06 3.90 -2.94
C ASP A 123 -12.69 5.39 -3.08
N ILE A 124 -11.81 5.92 -2.23
CA ILE A 124 -11.32 7.29 -2.34
C ILE A 124 -10.55 7.48 -3.65
N VAL A 125 -9.62 6.59 -3.98
CA VAL A 125 -8.85 6.67 -5.23
C VAL A 125 -9.78 6.56 -6.45
N ARG A 126 -10.76 5.64 -6.44
CA ARG A 126 -11.76 5.52 -7.52
C ARG A 126 -12.57 6.80 -7.69
N ARG A 127 -12.98 7.43 -6.58
CA ARG A 127 -13.72 8.70 -6.63
C ARG A 127 -12.86 9.82 -7.22
N ILE A 128 -11.61 9.95 -6.79
CA ILE A 128 -10.66 10.93 -7.37
C ILE A 128 -10.56 10.74 -8.89
N CYS A 129 -10.45 9.49 -9.35
CA CYS A 129 -10.43 9.16 -10.78
C CYS A 129 -11.76 9.54 -11.48
N ALA A 130 -12.91 9.21 -10.88
CA ALA A 130 -14.23 9.42 -11.47
C ALA A 130 -14.63 10.89 -11.57
N TYR A 131 -14.22 11.71 -10.59
CA TYR A 131 -14.47 13.16 -10.63
C TYR A 131 -13.59 13.89 -11.64
N GLY A 132 -12.62 13.20 -12.27
CA GLY A 132 -11.74 13.78 -13.28
C GLY A 132 -11.09 15.05 -12.76
N LEU A 133 -10.62 15.01 -11.50
CA LEU A 133 -9.97 16.15 -10.84
C LEU A 133 -8.68 16.50 -11.57
N GLU A 134 -8.82 17.24 -12.67
CA GLU A 134 -7.74 17.83 -13.45
C GLU A 134 -7.55 19.28 -12.99
N PHE A 135 -6.59 19.50 -12.09
CA PHE A 135 -6.20 20.86 -11.74
C PHE A 135 -5.12 21.34 -12.69
N LYS A 136 -5.47 22.26 -13.59
CA LYS A 136 -4.51 22.99 -14.42
C LYS A 136 -3.92 24.14 -13.62
N TYR A 137 -2.64 24.04 -13.28
CA TYR A 137 -1.91 25.18 -12.71
C TYR A 137 -1.50 26.18 -13.80
N TRP A 138 -1.08 27.36 -13.36
CA TRP A 138 -0.61 28.45 -14.24
C TRP A 138 0.63 28.09 -15.08
N ASP A 139 1.33 27.03 -14.70
CA ASP A 139 2.49 26.46 -15.38
C ASP A 139 2.12 25.37 -16.42
N GLY A 140 0.83 25.04 -16.54
CA GLY A 140 0.34 24.03 -17.47
C GLY A 140 0.34 22.59 -16.94
N PHE A 141 0.70 22.35 -15.67
CA PHE A 141 0.59 21.02 -15.07
C PHE A 141 -0.88 20.66 -14.81
N THR A 142 -1.33 19.57 -15.42
CA THR A 142 -2.57 18.88 -15.02
C THR A 142 -2.24 17.93 -13.88
N HIS A 143 -2.85 18.16 -12.71
CA HIS A 143 -2.85 17.18 -11.63
C HIS A 143 -3.89 16.11 -11.95
N ASP A 144 -3.50 14.84 -11.97
CA ASP A 144 -4.42 13.71 -12.06
C ASP A 144 -4.40 12.88 -10.77
N TRP A 145 -5.09 11.74 -10.78
CA TRP A 145 -5.16 10.87 -9.62
C TRP A 145 -3.79 10.39 -9.13
N CYS A 146 -2.78 10.21 -10.00
CA CYS A 146 -1.43 9.82 -9.60
C CYS A 146 -0.75 10.93 -8.78
N THR A 147 -0.91 12.18 -9.21
CA THR A 147 -0.33 13.35 -8.52
C THR A 147 -0.97 13.61 -7.16
N LEU A 148 -2.21 13.16 -6.95
CA LEU A 148 -2.96 13.36 -5.71
C LEU A 148 -2.68 12.30 -4.64
N LEU A 149 -2.03 11.17 -5.00
CA LEU A 149 -1.74 10.10 -4.04
C LEU A 149 -0.92 10.56 -2.82
N PRO A 150 0.18 11.33 -2.96
CA PRO A 150 0.93 11.79 -1.80
C PRO A 150 0.10 12.69 -0.87
N ALA A 151 -0.81 13.50 -1.44
CA ALA A 151 -1.73 14.31 -0.66
C ALA A 151 -2.74 13.44 0.10
N LEU A 152 -3.21 12.34 -0.50
CA LEU A 152 -4.08 11.37 0.17
C LEU A 152 -3.36 10.65 1.32
N GLU A 153 -2.10 10.23 1.11
CA GLU A 153 -1.28 9.66 2.19
C GLU A 153 -1.11 10.63 3.35
N LEU A 154 -0.80 11.89 3.05
CA LEU A 154 -0.63 12.94 4.05
C LEU A 154 -1.94 13.19 4.81
N ALA A 155 -3.05 13.35 4.09
CA ALA A 155 -4.37 13.57 4.68
C ALA A 155 -4.70 12.46 5.67
N TYR A 156 -4.50 11.19 5.28
CA TYR A 156 -4.73 10.05 6.16
C TYR A 156 -3.80 10.04 7.38
N LYS A 157 -2.49 10.27 7.17
CA LYS A 157 -1.51 10.36 8.27
C LYS A 157 -1.87 11.46 9.27
N THR A 158 -2.39 12.59 8.79
CA THR A 158 -2.82 13.69 9.66
C THR A 158 -4.13 13.40 10.37
N SER A 159 -5.13 12.79 9.70
CA SER A 159 -6.42 12.51 10.31
C SER A 159 -6.32 11.49 11.45
N VAL A 160 -5.49 10.46 11.30
CA VAL A 160 -5.30 9.44 12.34
C VAL A 160 -4.46 9.95 13.52
N ARG A 161 -3.54 10.90 13.29
CA ARG A 161 -2.76 11.49 14.40
C ARG A 161 -3.60 12.36 15.34
N PHE A 162 -4.72 12.93 14.88
CA PHE A 162 -5.62 13.69 15.75
C PHE A 162 -6.31 12.83 16.82
N ASP A 163 -6.42 11.52 16.61
CA ASP A 163 -7.10 10.64 17.57
C ASP A 163 -6.21 10.23 18.77
N TYR A 164 -4.90 10.46 18.72
CA TYR A 164 -3.97 10.11 19.81
C TYR A 164 -3.70 11.23 20.82
N GLU A 165 -4.07 12.49 20.54
CA GLU A 165 -3.86 13.61 21.48
C GLU A 165 -5.06 13.93 22.39
N THR A 166 -6.16 13.17 22.30
CA THR A 166 -7.35 13.40 23.16
C THR A 166 -7.46 12.44 24.35
N ILE A 167 -6.47 11.57 24.59
CA ILE A 167 -6.47 10.63 25.74
C ILE A 167 -5.32 10.87 26.74
N SER A 168 -4.43 11.84 26.51
CA SER A 168 -3.39 12.19 27.49
C SER A 168 -3.68 13.45 28.33
N LYS A 169 -4.96 13.86 28.46
CA LYS A 169 -5.39 14.96 29.34
C LYS A 169 -6.49 14.57 30.34
N ASN A 170 -6.39 13.37 30.92
CA ASN A 170 -7.17 13.00 32.11
C ASN A 170 -6.35 12.10 33.06
N TYR A 171 -5.17 12.58 33.45
CA TYR A 171 -4.54 12.26 34.72
C TYR A 171 -4.22 13.56 35.45
#